data_AF-A0A968SQK0-F1
#
_entry.id   AF-A0A968SQK0-F1
#
_cell.length_a   1.000
_cell.length_b   1.000
_cell.length_c   1.000
_cell.angle_alpha   90.00
_cell.angle_beta   90.00
_cell.angle_gamma   90.00
#
_symmetry.space_group_name_H-M   'P 1'
#
loop_
_entity.id
_entity.type
_entity.pdbx_description
1 polymer ?
#
loop_
_entity_poly.entity_id
_entity_poly.type
_entity_poly.pdbx_seq_one_letter_code
_entity_poly.pdbx_strand_id
1 'polypeptide(L)'
;MTGSPFRHRVGELRPSQIFFTYGIGAITDLPNLSAIVMGLDSWDKSRTHELNEARLLAAVRQELGGQVKDLRSPPIPPDTDGSWDPFDESARIGIPVTPFPTWMVCPKCRLLAPLQSGLFQLKSNPYRSNETRYVHLNCPKTQKPPAVIPSRFLVACEQGHLDDFPWHYFVHRGPSDCRGSLRLEEYGVTGSATDIMVRCSCNVPGRRLSDAFGESGKQTLPRCRGRHPHIHSFDDECSQQMRGLLLGASNGWFGITLSALSIPIATHQLTQRIQDHWVILGKATSLETLQVLLSALQATGQLQEFAKYSVADIWQTIQAIQQGDTTPNAQDLKTPEWEVFSLAVRIQNSPEFQLRPVGKRI
;
A
#
# COMPACT_ATOMS: atom_id res chain seq x y z
N MET A 1 21.18 20.35 0.63
CA MET A 1 21.76 19.19 1.32
C MET A 1 20.62 18.33 1.85
N THR A 2 20.05 17.46 1.01
CA THR A 2 18.91 16.61 1.34
C THR A 2 19.46 15.29 1.90
N GLY A 3 19.71 15.27 3.21
CA GLY A 3 19.99 14.02 3.91
C GLY A 3 18.82 13.05 3.68
N SER A 4 19.14 11.80 3.31
CA SER A 4 18.14 10.75 3.19
C SER A 4 17.31 10.72 4.48
N PRO A 5 15.96 10.83 4.42
CA PRO A 5 15.15 10.88 5.61
C PRO A 5 15.37 9.60 6.41
N PHE A 6 15.79 9.73 7.67
CA PHE A 6 15.96 8.61 8.58
C PHE A 6 14.63 7.83 8.66
N ARG A 7 14.63 6.60 8.13
CA ARG A 7 13.47 5.70 8.17
C ARG A 7 13.45 4.98 9.51
N HIS A 8 12.32 5.05 10.21
CA HIS A 8 12.10 4.35 11.47
C HIS A 8 11.10 3.23 11.27
N ARG A 9 11.38 2.05 11.83
CA ARG A 9 10.40 0.97 11.92
C ARG A 9 9.34 1.34 12.97
N VAL A 10 8.10 1.50 12.53
CA VAL A 10 6.99 1.99 13.38
C VAL A 10 6.00 0.90 13.79
N GLY A 11 6.05 -0.26 13.15
CA GLY A 11 5.14 -1.36 13.44
C GLY A 11 5.32 -2.53 12.48
N GLU A 12 4.38 -3.47 12.55
CA GLU A 12 4.31 -4.67 11.74
C GLU A 12 2.87 -4.89 11.28
N LEU A 13 2.71 -5.38 10.06
CA LEU A 13 1.42 -5.79 9.49
C LEU A 13 1.56 -7.20 8.94
N ARG A 14 0.48 -7.97 9.03
CA ARG A 14 0.43 -9.28 8.36
C ARG A 14 0.32 -9.06 6.86
N PRO A 15 0.96 -9.90 6.02
CA PRO A 15 0.88 -9.74 4.56
C PRO A 15 -0.54 -9.59 4.02
N SER A 16 -1.49 -10.38 4.51
CA SER A 16 -2.90 -10.30 4.10
C SER A 16 -3.55 -8.94 4.39
N GLN A 17 -3.15 -8.25 5.46
CA GLN A 17 -3.72 -6.95 5.78
C GLN A 17 -3.33 -5.89 4.75
N ILE A 18 -2.16 -6.00 4.12
CA ILE A 18 -1.72 -5.09 3.07
C ILE A 18 -2.66 -5.18 1.85
N PHE A 19 -3.06 -6.41 1.48
CA PHE A 19 -3.90 -6.63 0.31
C PHE A 19 -5.36 -6.25 0.53
N PHE A 20 -5.91 -6.53 1.71
CA PHE A 20 -7.36 -6.41 1.95
C PHE A 20 -7.77 -5.20 2.78
N THR A 21 -6.86 -4.54 3.50
CA THR A 21 -7.23 -3.54 4.52
C THR A 21 -6.38 -2.28 4.45
N TYR A 22 -5.07 -2.44 4.28
CA TYR A 22 -4.08 -1.38 4.35
C TYR A 22 -3.24 -1.34 3.07
N GLY A 23 -3.92 -1.21 1.93
CA GLY A 23 -3.27 -0.99 0.64
C GLY A 23 -2.74 0.44 0.52
N ILE A 24 -2.24 0.79 -0.66
CA ILE A 24 -1.73 2.14 -0.95
C ILE A 24 -2.83 3.19 -0.72
N GLY A 25 -2.49 4.27 -0.02
CA GLY A 25 -3.43 5.32 0.33
C GLY A 25 -4.34 4.99 1.52
N ALA A 26 -4.33 3.76 2.03
CA ALA A 26 -5.04 3.40 3.25
C ALA A 26 -4.30 3.92 4.48
N ILE A 27 -5.05 4.27 5.52
CA ILE A 27 -4.50 4.66 6.81
C ILE A 27 -4.46 3.43 7.72
N THR A 28 -3.27 3.10 8.20
CA THR A 28 -3.04 2.06 9.20
C THR A 28 -3.00 2.69 10.58
N ASP A 29 -3.78 2.13 11.50
CA ASP A 29 -3.72 2.49 12.91
C ASP A 29 -2.72 1.59 13.64
N LEU A 30 -1.63 2.18 14.14
CA LEU A 30 -0.62 1.50 14.94
C LEU A 30 -0.84 1.85 16.42
N PRO A 31 -0.30 1.08 17.38
CA PRO A 31 -0.63 1.24 18.80
C PRO A 31 -0.45 2.66 19.37
N ASN A 32 0.48 3.45 18.83
CA ASN A 32 0.80 4.79 19.33
C ASN A 32 0.89 5.89 18.25
N LEU A 33 0.60 5.58 16.99
CA LEU A 33 0.54 6.55 15.89
C LEU A 33 -0.29 5.98 14.73
N SER A 34 -0.81 6.84 13.88
CA SER A 34 -1.45 6.42 12.63
C SER A 34 -0.59 6.87 11.45
N ALA A 35 -0.56 6.05 10.40
CA ALA A 35 0.27 6.31 9.23
C ALA A 35 -0.47 5.91 7.95
N ILE A 36 -0.25 6.66 6.87
CA ILE A 36 -0.79 6.32 5.55
C ILE A 36 0.26 5.55 4.75
N VAL A 37 -0.19 4.51 4.05
CA VAL A 37 0.66 3.70 3.17
C VAL A 37 1.00 4.49 1.92
N MET A 38 2.29 4.64 1.64
CA MET A 38 2.80 5.43 0.53
C MET A 38 2.58 4.75 -0.82
N GLY A 39 2.48 5.55 -1.87
CA GLY A 39 2.41 5.10 -3.26
C GLY A 39 3.68 4.43 -3.76
N LEU A 40 3.55 3.71 -4.88
CA LEU A 40 4.61 2.86 -5.45
C LEU A 40 5.91 3.60 -5.74
N ASP A 41 5.88 4.91 -5.96
CA ASP A 41 7.07 5.74 -6.19
C ASP A 41 8.02 5.77 -4.96
N SER A 42 7.49 5.52 -3.76
CA SER A 42 8.28 5.45 -2.53
C SER A 42 8.83 4.04 -2.24
N TRP A 43 8.39 3.02 -3.00
CA TRP A 43 8.73 1.61 -2.75
C TRP A 43 10.07 1.27 -3.39
N ASP A 44 10.89 0.51 -2.65
CA ASP A 44 12.18 0.04 -3.15
C ASP A 44 12.01 -1.20 -4.02
N LYS A 45 12.00 -1.01 -5.33
CA LYS A 45 11.87 -2.08 -6.33
C LYS A 45 12.97 -3.13 -6.24
N SER A 46 14.14 -2.81 -5.70
CA SER A 46 15.23 -3.79 -5.55
C SER A 46 14.93 -4.87 -4.50
N ARG A 47 13.99 -4.60 -3.59
CA ARG A 47 13.58 -5.49 -2.50
C ARG A 47 12.24 -6.19 -2.77
N THR A 48 11.81 -6.21 -4.03
CA THR A 48 10.53 -6.82 -4.48
C THR A 48 10.80 -7.93 -5.48
N HIS A 49 9.94 -8.94 -5.51
CA HIS A 49 10.02 -10.03 -6.48
C HIS A 49 8.93 -9.86 -7.54
N GLU A 50 9.30 -10.04 -8.81
CA GLU A 50 8.34 -10.04 -9.91
C GLU A 50 7.48 -11.31 -9.86
N LEU A 51 6.18 -11.14 -10.08
CA LEU A 51 5.19 -12.20 -10.08
C LEU A 51 4.80 -12.50 -11.53
N ASN A 52 5.25 -13.64 -12.03
CA ASN A 52 5.00 -14.09 -13.40
C ASN A 52 3.63 -14.79 -13.49
N GLU A 53 2.55 -14.01 -13.55
CA GLU A 53 1.19 -14.52 -13.80
C GLU A 53 0.51 -13.72 -14.91
N ALA A 54 0.66 -14.21 -16.15
CA ALA A 54 0.22 -13.49 -17.35
C ALA A 54 -1.29 -13.23 -17.37
N ARG A 55 -2.11 -14.14 -16.83
CA ARG A 55 -3.58 -13.98 -16.78
C ARG A 55 -3.98 -12.85 -15.84
N LEU A 56 -3.37 -12.82 -14.66
CA LEU A 56 -3.61 -11.77 -13.68
C LEU A 56 -3.12 -10.41 -14.21
N LEU A 57 -1.94 -10.36 -14.83
CA LEU A 57 -1.41 -9.14 -15.42
C LEU A 57 -2.32 -8.61 -16.54
N ALA A 58 -2.85 -9.49 -17.39
CA ALA A 58 -3.79 -9.11 -18.44
C ALA A 58 -5.09 -8.54 -17.86
N ALA A 59 -5.66 -9.18 -16.81
CA ALA A 59 -6.84 -8.68 -16.11
C ALA A 59 -6.59 -7.31 -15.43
N VAL A 60 -5.44 -7.14 -14.79
CA VAL A 60 -5.05 -5.85 -14.18
C VAL A 60 -4.91 -4.75 -15.24
N ARG A 61 -4.30 -5.06 -16.39
CA ARG A 61 -4.18 -4.12 -17.51
C ARG A 61 -5.52 -3.75 -18.14
N GLN A 62 -6.52 -4.63 -18.06
CA GLN A 62 -7.87 -4.32 -18.52
C GLN A 62 -8.55 -3.29 -17.60
N GLU A 63 -8.38 -3.43 -16.28
CA GLU A 63 -8.97 -2.50 -15.30
C GLU A 63 -8.23 -1.16 -15.21
N LEU A 64 -6.89 -1.19 -15.14
CA LEU A 64 -6.09 0.02 -14.92
C LEU A 64 -5.55 0.62 -16.21
N GLY A 65 -5.30 -0.19 -17.23
CA GLY A 65 -4.68 0.22 -18.50
C GLY A 65 -3.29 -0.37 -18.74
N GLY A 66 -2.78 -0.16 -19.96
CA GLY A 66 -1.50 -0.71 -20.43
C GLY A 66 -0.24 -0.15 -19.75
N GLN A 67 -0.37 0.83 -18.85
CA GLN A 67 0.76 1.37 -18.08
C GLN A 67 1.33 0.36 -17.07
N VAL A 68 0.56 -0.65 -16.67
CA VAL A 68 1.02 -1.69 -15.73
C VAL A 68 1.93 -2.65 -16.47
N LYS A 69 3.23 -2.63 -16.14
CA LYS A 69 4.24 -3.45 -16.83
C LYS A 69 4.37 -4.83 -16.19
N ASP A 70 4.47 -4.87 -14.88
CA ASP A 70 4.81 -6.03 -14.08
C ASP A 70 4.02 -6.05 -12.76
N LEU A 71 3.75 -7.24 -12.24
CA LEU A 71 3.19 -7.45 -10.91
C LEU A 71 4.31 -7.78 -9.95
N ARG A 72 4.29 -7.25 -8.73
CA ARG A 72 5.35 -7.47 -7.75
C ARG A 72 4.84 -7.79 -6.37
N SER A 73 5.60 -8.58 -5.62
CA SER A 73 5.39 -8.78 -4.20
C SER A 73 5.77 -7.53 -3.40
N PRO A 74 5.15 -7.30 -2.23
CA PRO A 74 5.59 -6.24 -1.34
C PRO A 74 7.01 -6.51 -0.81
N PRO A 75 7.75 -5.46 -0.40
CA PRO A 75 9.07 -5.63 0.20
C PRO A 75 8.94 -6.32 1.56
N ILE A 76 9.37 -7.58 1.60
CA ILE A 76 9.36 -8.41 2.82
C ILE A 76 10.82 -8.51 3.29
N PRO A 77 11.12 -8.26 4.58
CA PRO A 77 12.46 -8.46 5.09
C PRO A 77 12.85 -9.95 4.97
N PRO A 78 14.12 -10.27 4.67
CA PRO A 78 14.56 -11.65 4.57
C PRO A 78 14.38 -12.39 5.91
N ASP A 79 14.07 -13.67 5.85
CA ASP A 79 14.06 -14.54 7.03
C ASP A 79 15.49 -14.61 7.58
N THR A 80 15.71 -14.00 8.75
CA THR A 80 17.00 -14.06 9.46
C THR A 80 16.92 -15.13 10.54
N ASP A 81 17.67 -16.23 10.36
CA ASP A 81 17.85 -17.31 11.36
C ASP A 81 18.71 -16.90 12.57
N GLY A 82 19.06 -15.62 12.71
CA GLY A 82 19.98 -15.08 13.73
C GLY A 82 19.36 -14.02 14.65
N SER A 83 20.18 -13.42 15.52
CA SER A 83 19.76 -12.31 16.38
C SER A 83 19.41 -11.08 15.54
N TRP A 84 18.16 -10.64 15.61
CA TRP A 84 17.69 -9.43 14.93
C TRP A 84 18.40 -8.18 15.45
N ASP A 85 19.09 -7.45 14.56
CA ASP A 85 19.72 -6.15 14.84
C ASP A 85 18.85 -5.01 14.27
N PRO A 86 18.27 -4.12 15.10
CA PRO A 86 17.43 -3.02 14.63
C PRO A 86 18.19 -1.92 13.87
N PHE A 87 19.52 -1.89 13.92
CA PHE A 87 20.32 -0.88 13.24
C PHE A 87 20.74 -1.29 11.83
N ASP A 88 20.58 -2.58 11.52
CA ASP A 88 20.95 -3.17 10.24
C ASP A 88 20.04 -2.66 9.10
N GLU A 89 20.54 -2.68 7.86
CA GLU A 89 19.78 -2.17 6.72
C GLU A 89 18.53 -3.02 6.45
N SER A 90 18.64 -4.33 6.70
CA SER A 90 17.57 -5.32 6.60
C SER A 90 16.36 -4.98 7.47
N ALA A 91 16.57 -4.43 8.67
CA ALA A 91 15.52 -4.02 9.60
C ALA A 91 14.68 -2.82 9.11
N ARG A 92 15.14 -2.13 8.06
CA ARG A 92 14.45 -1.00 7.42
C ARG A 92 13.72 -1.41 6.13
N ILE A 93 13.82 -2.67 5.73
CA ILE A 93 13.05 -3.22 4.61
C ILE A 93 11.61 -3.39 5.08
N GLY A 94 10.69 -2.78 4.35
CA GLY A 94 9.27 -2.84 4.63
C GLY A 94 8.48 -1.85 3.79
N ILE A 95 7.19 -1.79 4.05
CA ILE A 95 6.30 -0.89 3.33
C ILE A 95 6.52 0.55 3.79
N PRO A 96 6.79 1.49 2.87
CA PRO A 96 6.92 2.89 3.22
C PRO A 96 5.58 3.45 3.68
N VAL A 97 5.61 4.12 4.83
CA VAL A 97 4.46 4.82 5.40
C VAL A 97 4.90 6.22 5.83
N THR A 98 3.95 7.15 5.90
CA THR A 98 4.19 8.50 6.44
C THR A 98 3.15 8.83 7.52
N PRO A 99 3.49 9.60 8.56
CA PRO A 99 2.54 10.00 9.59
C PRO A 99 1.34 10.72 8.98
N PHE A 100 0.15 10.18 9.21
CA PHE A 100 -1.10 10.78 8.74
C PHE A 100 -2.26 10.36 9.66
N PRO A 101 -3.11 11.29 10.11
CA PRO A 101 -3.05 12.73 9.86
C PRO A 101 -1.81 13.41 10.43
N THR A 102 -1.45 14.56 9.85
CA THR A 102 -0.31 15.38 10.29
C THR A 102 -0.67 16.24 11.49
N TRP A 103 -1.95 16.36 11.84
CA TRP A 103 -2.41 17.07 13.03
C TRP A 103 -2.51 16.17 14.23
N MET A 104 -1.95 16.63 15.36
CA MET A 104 -1.91 15.89 16.62
C MET A 104 -2.58 16.70 17.73
N VAL A 105 -3.11 15.99 18.73
CA VAL A 105 -3.72 16.54 19.93
C VAL A 105 -2.94 16.09 21.15
N CYS A 106 -2.56 17.03 22.00
CA CYS A 106 -2.00 16.71 23.32
C CYS A 106 -3.13 16.39 24.30
N PRO A 107 -3.23 15.17 24.86
CA PRO A 107 -4.32 14.81 25.77
C PRO A 107 -4.27 15.56 27.11
N LYS A 108 -3.12 16.14 27.47
CA LYS A 108 -2.92 16.85 28.75
C LYS A 108 -3.30 18.33 28.71
N CYS A 109 -2.84 19.04 27.68
CA CYS A 109 -3.10 20.48 27.53
C CYS A 109 -4.11 20.83 26.44
N ARG A 110 -4.64 19.83 25.72
CA ARG A 110 -5.62 19.95 24.64
C ARG A 110 -5.15 20.79 23.44
N LEU A 111 -3.85 21.07 23.35
CA LEU A 111 -3.23 21.71 22.19
C LEU A 111 -3.44 20.83 20.95
N LEU A 112 -3.93 21.46 19.89
CA LEU A 112 -4.09 20.89 18.56
C LEU A 112 -3.13 21.63 17.62
N ALA A 113 -2.18 20.90 17.03
CA ALA A 113 -1.19 21.49 16.14
C ALA A 113 -0.70 20.49 15.08
N PRO A 114 -0.22 20.95 13.92
CA PRO A 114 0.40 20.09 12.93
C PRO A 114 1.80 19.65 13.39
N LEU A 115 2.28 18.49 12.93
CA LEU A 115 3.63 17.99 13.20
C LEU A 115 4.71 18.98 12.75
N GLN A 116 4.46 19.72 11.66
CA GLN A 116 5.35 20.76 11.13
C GLN A 116 5.54 21.96 12.08
N SER A 117 4.72 22.09 13.13
CA SER A 117 4.88 23.15 14.14
C SER A 117 6.15 23.02 14.99
N GLY A 118 6.80 21.84 15.00
CA GLY A 118 7.96 21.55 15.84
C GLY A 118 7.64 21.34 17.32
N LEU A 119 6.36 21.43 17.72
CA LEU A 119 5.93 21.21 19.11
C LEU A 119 5.89 19.72 19.49
N PHE A 120 5.79 18.85 18.48
CA PHE A 120 5.73 17.40 18.65
C PHE A 120 6.96 16.74 18.05
N GLN A 121 7.59 15.85 18.81
CA GLN A 121 8.77 15.13 18.38
C GLN A 121 8.50 13.63 18.32
N LEU A 122 8.97 12.97 17.26
CA LEU A 122 8.95 11.53 17.15
C LEU A 122 9.96 10.94 18.14
N LYS A 123 9.50 10.05 19.02
CA LYS A 123 10.32 9.17 19.83
C LYS A 123 10.17 7.76 19.31
N SER A 124 11.18 7.28 18.58
CA SER A 124 11.27 5.90 18.12
C SER A 124 12.04 5.04 19.11
N ASN A 125 11.63 3.78 19.28
CA ASN A 125 12.41 2.77 19.97
C ASN A 125 12.81 1.69 18.95
N PRO A 126 14.09 1.62 18.52
CA PRO A 126 14.52 0.66 17.52
C PRO A 126 14.21 -0.79 17.91
N TYR A 127 14.29 -1.15 19.19
CA TYR A 127 14.04 -2.53 19.67
C TYR A 127 12.56 -2.84 19.85
N ARG A 128 11.72 -1.81 19.97
CA ARG A 128 10.28 -1.93 20.20
C ARG A 128 9.55 -0.94 19.31
N SER A 129 9.42 -1.31 18.04
CA SER A 129 8.79 -0.47 17.01
C SER A 129 7.38 0.00 17.44
N ASN A 130 6.64 -0.85 18.14
CA ASN A 130 5.32 -0.56 18.71
C ASN A 130 5.30 0.56 19.77
N GLU A 131 6.43 0.90 20.40
CA GLU A 131 6.54 2.03 21.34
C GLU A 131 6.80 3.37 20.63
N THR A 132 7.03 3.35 19.31
CA THR A 132 7.28 4.56 18.52
C THR A 132 6.05 5.47 18.55
N ARG A 133 6.26 6.73 18.94
CA ARG A 133 5.16 7.68 19.17
C ARG A 133 5.62 9.13 19.09
N TYR A 134 4.68 10.04 18.85
CA TYR A 134 4.94 11.46 19.00
C TYR A 134 4.73 11.91 20.46
N VAL A 135 5.57 12.82 20.95
CA VAL A 135 5.43 13.42 22.27
C VAL A 135 5.45 14.94 22.22
N HIS A 136 4.75 15.59 23.16
CA HIS A 136 4.76 17.03 23.32
C HIS A 136 5.89 17.46 24.26
N LEU A 137 7.00 17.96 23.70
CA LEU A 137 8.23 18.22 24.44
C LEU A 137 8.04 19.19 25.62
N ASN A 138 7.43 20.34 25.35
CA ASN A 138 7.29 21.43 26.32
C ASN A 138 5.84 21.59 26.76
N CYS A 139 5.20 20.50 27.18
CA CYS A 139 3.82 20.52 27.62
C CYS A 139 3.66 21.36 28.92
N PRO A 140 2.85 22.43 28.93
CA PRO A 140 2.72 23.30 30.10
C PRO A 140 1.97 22.65 31.27
N LYS A 141 1.39 21.46 31.08
CA LYS A 141 0.58 20.75 32.08
C LYS A 141 1.29 19.57 32.73
N THR A 142 2.47 19.18 32.26
CA THR A 142 3.19 17.99 32.75
C THR A 142 4.69 18.20 32.69
N GLN A 143 5.42 17.75 33.72
CA GLN A 143 6.89 17.81 33.74
C GLN A 143 7.54 16.86 32.72
N LYS A 144 6.94 15.70 32.49
CA LYS A 144 7.40 14.73 31.47
C LYS A 144 6.66 14.94 30.15
N PRO A 145 7.32 14.84 28.99
CA PRO A 145 6.67 14.95 27.68
C PRO A 145 5.58 13.87 27.50
N PRO A 146 4.29 14.22 27.44
CA PRO A 146 3.22 13.25 27.26
C PRO A 146 3.15 12.81 25.79
N ALA A 147 2.72 11.57 25.55
CA ALA A 147 2.38 11.10 24.21
C ALA A 147 1.20 11.92 23.66
N VAL A 148 1.27 12.25 22.37
CA VAL A 148 0.18 12.90 21.64
C VAL A 148 -0.55 11.90 20.76
N ILE A 149 -1.79 12.20 20.45
CA ILE A 149 -2.65 11.34 19.63
C ILE A 149 -2.93 12.03 18.29
N PRO A 150 -3.02 11.27 17.18
CA PRO A 150 -3.45 11.84 15.91
C PRO A 150 -4.88 12.39 16.03
N SER A 151 -5.13 13.49 15.32
CA SER A 151 -6.47 14.02 15.25
C SER A 151 -7.34 13.09 14.41
N ARG A 152 -8.41 12.54 14.98
CA ARG A 152 -9.29 11.58 14.29
C ARG A 152 -10.21 12.19 13.23
N PHE A 153 -9.97 13.43 12.82
CA PHE A 153 -10.82 14.19 11.90
C PHE A 153 -10.04 14.47 10.63
N LEU A 154 -10.64 14.09 9.50
CA LEU A 154 -10.08 14.17 8.17
C LEU A 154 -11.11 14.82 7.24
N VAL A 155 -10.68 15.14 6.03
CA VAL A 155 -11.59 15.51 4.95
C VAL A 155 -11.23 14.75 3.68
N ALA A 156 -12.24 14.41 2.89
CA ALA A 156 -12.07 13.75 1.60
C ALA A 156 -13.08 14.29 0.58
N CYS A 157 -12.86 14.05 -0.71
CA CYS A 157 -13.80 14.41 -1.78
C CYS A 157 -14.16 13.20 -2.65
N GLU A 158 -15.18 13.34 -3.50
CA GLU A 158 -15.66 12.26 -4.38
C GLU A 158 -14.68 11.90 -5.50
N GLN A 159 -13.66 12.72 -5.76
CA GLN A 159 -12.55 12.40 -6.67
C GLN A 159 -11.43 11.59 -6.00
N GLY A 160 -11.57 11.20 -4.73
CA GLY A 160 -10.60 10.35 -4.03
C GLY A 160 -9.45 11.09 -3.35
N HIS A 161 -9.47 12.43 -3.32
CA HIS A 161 -8.51 13.21 -2.53
C HIS A 161 -8.77 13.05 -1.04
N LEU A 162 -7.68 13.05 -0.26
CA LEU A 162 -7.70 12.91 1.19
C LEU A 162 -6.84 13.98 1.82
N ASP A 163 -7.30 14.57 2.92
CA ASP A 163 -6.57 15.64 3.58
C ASP A 163 -6.76 15.66 5.10
N ASP A 164 -5.82 16.33 5.74
CA ASP A 164 -5.97 16.79 7.10
C ASP A 164 -7.18 17.72 7.20
N PHE A 165 -7.91 17.63 8.30
CA PHE A 165 -9.03 18.52 8.55
C PHE A 165 -8.57 20.01 8.55
N PRO A 166 -9.28 20.93 7.89
CA PRO A 166 -8.83 22.30 7.71
C PRO A 166 -9.13 23.17 8.93
N TRP A 167 -8.41 22.92 10.04
CA TRP A 167 -8.74 23.45 11.37
C TRP A 167 -8.85 24.97 11.46
N HIS A 168 -7.87 25.70 10.91
CA HIS A 168 -7.89 27.17 10.92
C HIS A 168 -9.04 27.72 10.10
N TYR A 169 -9.27 27.20 8.89
CA TYR A 169 -10.40 27.60 8.05
C TYR A 169 -11.73 27.35 8.79
N PHE A 170 -11.87 26.16 9.38
CA PHE A 170 -13.08 25.73 10.04
C PHE A 170 -13.46 26.63 11.22
N VAL A 171 -12.52 26.91 12.14
CA VAL A 171 -12.80 27.72 13.34
C VAL A 171 -13.04 29.20 12.99
N HIS A 172 -12.38 29.71 11.95
CA HIS A 172 -12.56 31.09 11.47
C HIS A 172 -13.75 31.27 10.51
N ARG A 173 -14.42 30.17 10.13
CA ARG A 173 -15.56 30.17 9.19
C ARG A 173 -15.18 30.71 7.80
N GLY A 174 -13.95 30.46 7.36
CA GLY A 174 -13.42 30.95 6.10
C GLY A 174 -11.89 31.06 6.08
N PRO A 175 -11.30 31.54 4.97
CA PRO A 175 -9.87 31.81 4.88
C PRO A 175 -9.41 32.75 5.99
N SER A 176 -8.27 32.46 6.61
CA SER A 176 -7.72 33.24 7.71
C SER A 176 -6.20 33.09 7.76
N ASP A 177 -5.50 34.21 7.94
CA ASP A 177 -4.04 34.25 8.14
C ASP A 177 -3.64 34.05 9.61
N CYS A 178 -4.61 33.75 10.47
CA CYS A 178 -4.38 33.56 11.89
C CYS A 178 -3.45 32.38 12.16
N ARG A 179 -2.32 32.66 12.83
CA ARG A 179 -1.35 31.65 13.31
C ARG A 179 -1.55 31.28 14.78
N GLY A 180 -2.71 31.64 15.34
CA GLY A 180 -3.05 31.36 16.73
C GLY A 180 -3.06 29.85 17.02
N SER A 181 -2.70 29.50 18.26
CA SER A 181 -2.73 28.11 18.71
C SER A 181 -4.18 27.62 18.81
N LEU A 182 -4.42 26.39 18.39
CA LEU A 182 -5.73 25.76 18.48
C LEU A 182 -5.82 24.83 19.68
N ARG A 183 -7.00 24.74 20.27
CA ARG A 183 -7.31 23.78 21.33
C ARG A 183 -8.60 23.03 21.02
N LEU A 184 -8.59 21.74 21.33
CA LEU A 184 -9.73 20.85 21.18
C LEU A 184 -10.30 20.55 22.57
N GLU A 185 -11.42 21.17 22.89
CA GLU A 185 -12.10 21.04 24.17
C GLU A 185 -13.24 20.01 24.05
N GLU A 186 -13.18 18.97 24.86
CA GLU A 186 -14.21 17.93 24.93
C GLU A 186 -15.09 18.20 26.16
N TYR A 187 -16.38 18.41 25.95
CA TYR A 187 -17.36 18.77 26.97
C TYR A 187 -18.20 17.57 27.44
N GLY A 188 -18.03 16.40 26.82
CA GLY A 188 -18.79 15.18 27.09
C GLY A 188 -17.92 14.00 27.48
N VAL A 189 -18.53 13.00 28.10
CA VAL A 189 -17.85 11.77 28.57
C VAL A 189 -17.61 10.77 27.43
N THR A 190 -18.37 10.89 26.33
CA THR A 190 -18.45 9.89 25.25
C THR A 190 -17.39 10.06 24.16
N GLY A 191 -16.72 11.22 24.10
CA GLY A 191 -15.83 11.54 22.98
C GLY A 191 -16.56 11.63 21.64
N SER A 192 -17.87 11.84 21.59
CA SER A 192 -18.58 12.11 20.33
C SER A 192 -18.11 13.42 19.68
N ALA A 193 -18.16 13.51 18.34
CA ALA A 193 -17.88 14.76 17.63
C ALA A 193 -18.82 15.92 18.02
N THR A 194 -20.02 15.60 18.51
CA THR A 194 -21.00 16.57 19.06
C THR A 194 -20.51 17.28 20.32
N ASP A 195 -19.60 16.63 21.05
CA ASP A 195 -19.13 17.08 22.36
C ASP A 195 -17.80 17.82 22.25
N ILE A 196 -17.33 18.07 21.02
CA ILE A 196 -16.04 18.69 20.73
C ILE A 196 -16.23 20.11 20.22
N MET A 197 -15.51 21.04 20.87
CA MET A 197 -15.37 22.42 20.45
C MET A 197 -13.91 22.69 20.06
N VAL A 198 -13.73 23.36 18.92
CA VAL A 198 -12.44 23.91 18.51
C VAL A 198 -12.38 25.38 18.90
N ARG A 199 -11.31 25.79 19.58
CA ARG A 199 -11.05 27.19 19.93
C ARG A 199 -9.70 27.63 19.40
N CYS A 200 -9.63 28.90 19.00
CA CYS A 200 -8.38 29.56 18.65
C CYS A 200 -8.03 30.62 19.69
N SER A 201 -6.74 30.87 19.90
CA SER A 201 -6.24 31.89 20.83
C SER A 201 -6.48 33.34 20.38
N CYS A 202 -6.98 33.57 19.15
CA CYS A 202 -7.23 34.92 18.60
C CYS A 202 -8.61 35.49 18.94
N ASN A 203 -9.28 34.97 19.96
CA ASN A 203 -10.60 35.43 20.44
C ASN A 203 -11.78 35.29 19.46
N VAL A 204 -11.65 34.52 18.38
CA VAL A 204 -12.82 34.13 17.58
C VAL A 204 -13.73 33.18 18.39
N PRO A 205 -15.06 33.26 18.22
CA PRO A 205 -15.97 32.32 18.86
C PRO A 205 -15.64 30.88 18.45
N GLY A 206 -15.46 30.02 19.45
CA GLY A 206 -15.23 28.59 19.24
C GLY A 206 -16.32 27.95 18.39
N ARG A 207 -15.99 26.84 17.74
CA ARG A 207 -16.89 26.16 16.82
C ARG A 207 -17.04 24.68 17.16
N ARG A 208 -18.29 24.20 17.16
CA ARG A 208 -18.60 22.79 17.40
C ARG A 208 -18.20 21.96 16.20
N LEU A 209 -17.58 20.82 16.44
CA LEU A 209 -17.07 19.97 15.37
C LEU A 209 -18.19 19.23 14.62
N SER A 210 -19.38 19.11 15.23
CA SER A 210 -20.60 18.65 14.56
C SER A 210 -20.92 19.42 13.28
N ASP A 211 -20.55 20.71 13.21
CA ASP A 211 -20.81 21.56 12.04
C ASP A 211 -20.01 21.14 10.81
N ALA A 212 -18.99 20.29 10.99
CA ALA A 212 -18.12 19.83 9.92
C ALA A 212 -18.62 18.57 9.21
N PHE A 213 -19.72 17.98 9.69
CA PHE A 213 -20.25 16.71 9.21
C PHE A 213 -21.64 16.87 8.61
N GLY A 214 -22.04 15.88 7.80
CA GLY A 214 -23.34 15.89 7.12
C GLY A 214 -23.51 17.08 6.17
N GLU A 215 -24.74 17.56 6.06
CA GLU A 215 -25.08 18.67 5.16
C GLU A 215 -24.47 20.00 5.60
N SER A 216 -24.36 20.23 6.92
CA SER A 216 -23.66 21.40 7.48
C SER A 216 -22.19 21.39 7.06
N GLY A 217 -21.53 20.24 7.11
CA GLY A 217 -20.14 20.08 6.67
C GLY A 217 -19.91 20.53 5.22
N LYS A 218 -20.84 20.21 4.31
CA LYS A 218 -20.73 20.62 2.89
C LYS A 218 -20.76 22.13 2.70
N GLN A 219 -21.43 22.87 3.59
CA GLN A 219 -21.53 24.33 3.51
C GLN A 219 -20.36 25.02 4.22
N THR A 220 -19.73 24.33 5.15
CA THR A 220 -18.79 24.94 6.11
C THR A 220 -17.34 24.59 5.87
N LEU A 221 -17.07 23.48 5.18
CA LEU A 221 -15.75 23.06 4.76
C LEU A 221 -15.36 23.72 3.43
N PRO A 222 -14.07 23.96 3.19
CA PRO A 222 -13.59 24.51 1.93
C PRO A 222 -13.76 23.51 0.78
N ARG A 223 -13.62 24.02 -0.46
CA ARG A 223 -13.46 23.18 -1.65
C ARG A 223 -12.18 22.37 -1.57
N CYS A 224 -12.19 21.21 -2.22
CA CYS A 224 -11.04 20.33 -2.26
C CYS A 224 -9.85 21.00 -2.94
N ARG A 225 -8.65 20.79 -2.40
CA ARG A 225 -7.40 21.30 -2.97
C ARG A 225 -6.63 20.26 -3.77
N GLY A 226 -7.21 19.09 -4.03
CA GLY A 226 -6.58 18.04 -4.84
C GLY A 226 -5.51 17.21 -4.14
N ARG A 227 -5.42 17.19 -2.80
CA ARG A 227 -4.29 16.55 -2.10
C ARG A 227 -4.31 15.03 -2.16
N HIS A 228 -3.16 14.44 -2.48
CA HIS A 228 -2.86 13.01 -2.36
C HIS A 228 -1.73 12.78 -1.34
N PRO A 229 -2.04 12.55 -0.06
CA PRO A 229 -1.03 12.49 1.00
C PRO A 229 -0.04 11.32 0.82
N HIS A 230 -0.51 10.22 0.22
CA HIS A 230 0.26 9.00 -0.01
C HIS A 230 1.27 9.08 -1.17
N ILE A 231 1.20 10.08 -2.04
CA ILE A 231 2.18 10.34 -3.11
C ILE A 231 2.78 11.75 -3.02
N HIS A 232 2.46 12.49 -1.95
CA HIS A 232 2.95 13.84 -1.71
C HIS A 232 2.70 14.82 -2.87
N SER A 233 1.57 14.64 -3.57
CA SER A 233 1.18 15.47 -4.70
C SER A 233 -0.15 16.16 -4.46
N PHE A 234 -0.45 17.09 -5.37
CA PHE A 234 -1.75 17.73 -5.50
C PHE A 234 -2.15 17.67 -6.98
N ASP A 235 -3.42 17.38 -7.24
CA ASP A 235 -3.98 17.57 -8.57
C ASP A 235 -4.25 19.06 -8.80
N ASP A 236 -3.98 19.54 -10.03
CA ASP A 236 -4.02 20.97 -10.36
C ASP A 236 -5.42 21.58 -10.19
N GLU A 237 -6.48 20.81 -10.49
CA GLU A 237 -7.86 21.25 -10.41
C GLU A 237 -8.75 20.22 -9.72
N CYS A 238 -9.46 20.66 -8.68
CA CYS A 238 -10.54 19.90 -8.08
C CYS A 238 -11.67 20.83 -7.65
N SER A 239 -12.84 20.70 -8.28
CA SER A 239 -14.02 21.51 -7.97
C SER A 239 -14.93 20.87 -6.91
N GLN A 240 -14.57 19.69 -6.41
CA GLN A 240 -15.41 18.93 -5.49
C GLN A 240 -15.49 19.56 -4.10
N GLN A 241 -16.66 19.41 -3.47
CA GLN A 241 -16.86 19.80 -2.09
C GLN A 241 -16.25 18.75 -1.15
N MET A 242 -15.43 19.18 -0.19
CA MET A 242 -14.90 18.26 0.82
C MET A 242 -15.97 17.86 1.83
N ARG A 243 -15.86 16.62 2.32
CA ARG A 243 -16.70 16.05 3.37
C ARG A 243 -15.83 15.62 4.54
N GLY A 244 -16.31 15.89 5.75
CA GLY A 244 -15.68 15.41 6.98
C GLY A 244 -15.72 13.87 7.06
N LEU A 245 -14.60 13.28 7.45
CA LEU A 245 -14.43 11.85 7.66
C LEU A 245 -13.78 11.62 9.02
N LEU A 246 -14.11 10.51 9.68
CA LEU A 246 -13.41 10.07 10.87
C LEU A 246 -12.27 9.12 10.51
N LEU A 247 -11.14 9.26 11.18
CA LEU A 247 -10.04 8.30 11.11
C LEU A 247 -10.55 6.91 11.53
N GLY A 248 -10.26 5.90 10.71
CA GLY A 248 -10.76 4.53 10.91
C GLY A 248 -12.19 4.29 10.44
N ALA A 249 -12.85 5.26 9.80
CA ALA A 249 -14.15 5.03 9.18
C ALA A 249 -14.04 4.05 8.00
N SER A 250 -15.02 3.14 7.89
CA SER A 250 -15.04 2.08 6.86
C SER A 250 -15.15 2.60 5.43
N ASN A 251 -15.48 3.88 5.25
CA ASN A 251 -15.59 4.55 3.95
C ASN A 251 -14.36 5.41 3.59
N GLY A 252 -13.24 5.23 4.30
CA GLY A 252 -12.00 5.96 4.03
C GLY A 252 -11.14 5.39 2.91
N TRP A 253 -11.25 4.09 2.63
CA TRP A 253 -10.44 3.42 1.61
C TRP A 253 -11.13 2.16 1.09
N PHE A 254 -11.04 1.93 -0.22
CA PHE A 254 -11.56 0.73 -0.88
C PHE A 254 -10.58 0.27 -1.96
N GLY A 255 -10.18 -1.00 -1.90
CA GLY A 255 -9.36 -1.62 -2.93
C GLY A 255 -10.21 -2.22 -4.06
N ILE A 256 -9.60 -2.31 -5.25
CA ILE A 256 -10.09 -3.20 -6.32
C ILE A 256 -9.29 -4.49 -6.21
N THR A 257 -9.99 -5.59 -5.95
CA THR A 257 -9.35 -6.89 -5.70
C THR A 257 -9.54 -7.81 -6.90
N LEU A 258 -8.43 -8.19 -7.54
CA LEU A 258 -8.36 -9.24 -8.54
C LEU A 258 -7.56 -10.42 -7.98
N SER A 259 -8.03 -11.64 -8.20
CA SER A 259 -7.33 -12.84 -7.76
C SER A 259 -7.35 -13.92 -8.84
N ALA A 260 -6.18 -14.54 -9.01
CA ALA A 260 -6.00 -15.71 -9.86
C ALA A 260 -5.22 -16.76 -9.07
N LEU A 261 -5.59 -18.02 -9.23
CA LEU A 261 -4.77 -19.14 -8.82
C LEU A 261 -3.74 -19.40 -9.92
N SER A 262 -2.47 -19.39 -9.55
CA SER A 262 -1.42 -19.76 -10.50
C SER A 262 -1.47 -21.26 -10.70
N ILE A 263 -1.90 -21.65 -11.90
CA ILE A 263 -2.07 -23.04 -12.28
C ILE A 263 -1.07 -23.35 -13.39
N PRO A 264 -0.17 -24.32 -13.18
CA PRO A 264 0.76 -24.76 -14.22
C PRO A 264 -0.01 -25.59 -15.26
N ILE A 265 -0.63 -24.92 -16.24
CA ILE A 265 -1.21 -25.61 -17.41
C ILE A 265 -0.05 -26.24 -18.19
N ALA A 266 -0.16 -27.48 -18.68
CA ALA A 266 0.95 -28.20 -19.34
C ALA A 266 1.55 -27.43 -20.54
N THR A 267 0.70 -26.73 -21.30
CA THR A 267 1.09 -25.82 -22.40
C THR A 267 1.77 -24.54 -21.87
N HIS A 268 1.44 -24.11 -20.65
CA HIS A 268 2.10 -23.02 -19.95
C HIS A 268 3.36 -23.45 -19.20
N GLN A 269 3.59 -24.73 -18.86
CA GLN A 269 4.82 -25.11 -18.14
C GLN A 269 6.08 -24.81 -18.97
N LEU A 270 6.04 -25.12 -20.28
CA LEU A 270 7.13 -24.77 -21.18
C LEU A 270 7.26 -23.24 -21.31
N THR A 271 6.15 -22.56 -21.59
CA THR A 271 6.07 -21.10 -21.75
C THR A 271 6.55 -20.34 -20.50
N GLN A 272 6.13 -20.77 -19.31
CA GLN A 272 6.45 -20.16 -18.01
C GLN A 272 7.93 -20.38 -17.68
N ARG A 273 8.46 -21.59 -17.87
CA ARG A 273 9.90 -21.85 -17.71
C ARG A 273 10.74 -21.01 -18.68
N ILE A 274 10.29 -20.87 -19.93
CA ILE A 274 10.93 -20.00 -20.92
C ILE A 274 10.92 -18.54 -20.44
N GLN A 275 9.81 -18.07 -19.85
CA GLN A 275 9.67 -16.73 -19.30
C GLN A 275 10.55 -16.51 -18.05
N ASP A 276 10.63 -17.48 -17.14
CA ASP A 276 11.50 -17.43 -15.95
C ASP A 276 12.98 -17.29 -16.34
N HIS A 277 13.36 -17.83 -17.51
CA HIS A 277 14.70 -17.74 -18.08
C HIS A 277 14.79 -16.83 -19.32
N TRP A 278 13.86 -15.89 -19.49
CA TRP A 278 13.74 -15.07 -20.71
C TRP A 278 14.99 -14.23 -21.01
N VAL A 279 15.68 -13.74 -19.98
CA VAL A 279 16.93 -12.96 -20.12
C VAL A 279 18.00 -13.72 -20.91
N ILE A 280 17.99 -15.04 -20.82
CA ILE A 280 18.95 -15.95 -21.46
C ILE A 280 18.35 -16.46 -22.77
N LEU A 281 17.14 -17.00 -22.74
CA LEU A 281 16.50 -17.68 -23.88
C LEU A 281 16.00 -16.70 -24.95
N GLY A 282 15.58 -15.49 -24.57
CA GLY A 282 15.11 -14.45 -25.48
C GLY A 282 16.19 -13.85 -26.39
N LYS A 283 17.47 -14.20 -26.16
CA LYS A 283 18.61 -13.78 -27.01
C LYS A 283 18.81 -14.68 -28.23
N ALA A 284 18.16 -15.85 -28.29
CA ALA A 284 18.26 -16.74 -29.43
C ALA A 284 17.56 -16.13 -30.66
N THR A 285 18.24 -16.13 -31.80
CA THR A 285 17.77 -15.51 -33.06
C THR A 285 17.44 -16.53 -34.15
N SER A 286 17.92 -17.77 -34.01
CA SER A 286 17.56 -18.92 -34.85
C SER A 286 17.48 -20.21 -34.02
N LEU A 287 16.86 -21.25 -34.60
CA LEU A 287 16.78 -22.57 -33.99
C LEU A 287 18.18 -23.17 -33.73
N GLU A 288 19.16 -22.93 -34.62
CA GLU A 288 20.54 -23.40 -34.37
C GLU A 288 21.18 -22.68 -33.18
N THR A 289 20.97 -21.36 -33.06
CA THR A 289 21.51 -20.60 -31.91
C THR A 289 20.89 -21.05 -30.59
N LEU A 290 19.59 -21.35 -30.56
CA LEU A 290 18.92 -21.91 -29.39
C LEU A 290 19.53 -23.26 -29.00
N GLN A 291 19.79 -24.13 -29.99
CA GLN A 291 20.31 -25.46 -29.76
C GLN A 291 21.72 -25.43 -29.16
N VAL A 292 22.59 -24.55 -29.65
CA VAL A 292 23.93 -24.33 -29.08
C VAL A 292 23.83 -23.77 -27.65
N LEU A 293 22.94 -22.82 -27.42
CA LEU A 293 22.76 -22.16 -26.13
C LEU A 293 22.24 -23.12 -25.05
N LEU A 294 21.24 -23.94 -25.38
CA LEU A 294 20.74 -25.00 -24.49
C LEU A 294 21.82 -26.04 -24.20
N SER A 295 22.57 -26.47 -25.23
CA SER A 295 23.63 -27.48 -25.08
C SER A 295 24.77 -26.98 -24.16
N ALA A 296 25.17 -25.72 -24.31
CA ALA A 296 26.19 -25.09 -23.47
C ALA A 296 25.75 -24.98 -22.00
N LEU A 297 24.51 -24.55 -21.76
CA LEU A 297 23.98 -24.38 -20.41
C LEU A 297 23.76 -25.72 -19.70
N GLN A 298 23.26 -26.73 -20.43
CA GLN A 298 23.10 -28.09 -19.91
C GLN A 298 24.44 -28.74 -19.54
N ALA A 299 25.50 -28.50 -20.33
CA ALA A 299 26.85 -28.97 -20.02
C ALA A 299 27.41 -28.37 -18.70
N THR A 300 26.94 -27.18 -18.32
CA THR A 300 27.27 -26.53 -17.03
C THR A 300 26.31 -26.89 -15.89
N GLY A 301 25.38 -27.82 -16.11
CA GLY A 301 24.39 -28.26 -15.12
C GLY A 301 23.18 -27.33 -14.97
N GLN A 302 23.07 -26.27 -15.78
CA GLN A 302 21.94 -25.34 -15.78
C GLN A 302 20.86 -25.78 -16.79
N LEU A 303 19.60 -25.36 -16.57
CA LEU A 303 18.47 -25.61 -17.50
C LEU A 303 18.27 -27.09 -17.89
N GLN A 304 18.73 -28.03 -17.06
CA GLN A 304 18.51 -29.48 -17.21
C GLN A 304 17.03 -29.83 -17.37
N GLU A 305 16.19 -29.00 -16.80
CA GLU A 305 14.75 -29.12 -16.81
C GLU A 305 14.10 -28.93 -18.20
N PHE A 306 14.84 -28.41 -19.19
CA PHE A 306 14.40 -28.29 -20.57
C PHE A 306 14.72 -29.53 -21.41
N ALA A 307 15.55 -30.46 -20.90
CA ALA A 307 15.93 -31.68 -21.61
C ALA A 307 14.74 -32.62 -21.89
N LYS A 308 13.61 -32.44 -21.19
CA LYS A 308 12.36 -33.18 -21.41
C LYS A 308 11.51 -32.64 -22.58
N TYR A 309 11.88 -31.51 -23.18
CA TYR A 309 11.15 -30.90 -24.30
C TYR A 309 12.01 -30.92 -25.57
N SER A 310 11.36 -30.97 -26.74
CA SER A 310 12.09 -30.86 -28.00
C SER A 310 12.55 -29.41 -28.24
N VAL A 311 13.70 -29.24 -28.88
CA VAL A 311 14.23 -27.90 -29.22
C VAL A 311 13.28 -27.15 -30.15
N ALA A 312 12.56 -27.85 -31.03
CA ALA A 312 11.58 -27.27 -31.92
C ALA A 312 10.36 -26.69 -31.16
N ASP A 313 9.85 -27.41 -30.15
CA ASP A 313 8.73 -26.95 -29.32
C ASP A 313 9.14 -25.72 -28.48
N ILE A 314 10.36 -25.71 -27.94
CA ILE A 314 10.93 -24.56 -27.23
C ILE A 314 11.01 -23.35 -28.16
N TRP A 315 11.53 -23.54 -29.38
CA TRP A 315 11.67 -22.47 -30.37
C TRP A 315 10.33 -21.89 -30.81
N GLN A 316 9.34 -22.74 -31.13
CA GLN A 316 7.99 -22.27 -31.46
C GLN A 316 7.37 -21.46 -30.32
N THR A 317 7.57 -21.88 -29.08
CA THR A 317 7.06 -21.16 -27.90
C THR A 317 7.76 -19.81 -27.73
N ILE A 318 9.08 -19.73 -27.95
CA ILE A 318 9.81 -18.45 -27.94
C ILE A 318 9.28 -17.51 -29.03
N GLN A 319 9.04 -18.03 -30.25
CA GLN A 319 8.49 -17.25 -31.35
C GLN A 319 7.08 -16.73 -31.04
N ALA A 320 6.22 -17.56 -30.45
CA ALA A 320 4.88 -17.15 -30.03
C ALA A 320 4.90 -16.05 -28.95
N ILE A 321 5.85 -16.12 -28.00
CA ILE A 321 6.07 -15.07 -27.00
C ILE A 321 6.56 -13.77 -27.67
N GLN A 322 7.50 -13.85 -28.63
CA GLN A 322 8.03 -12.69 -29.35
C GLN A 322 6.99 -12.00 -30.24
N GLN A 323 6.08 -12.77 -30.84
CA GLN A 323 5.01 -12.27 -31.70
C GLN A 323 3.81 -11.72 -30.91
N GLY A 324 3.78 -11.91 -29.60
CA GLY A 324 2.71 -11.43 -28.72
C GLY A 324 1.40 -12.22 -28.81
N ASP A 325 1.42 -13.39 -29.46
CA ASP A 325 0.22 -14.17 -29.81
C ASP A 325 -0.35 -14.99 -28.64
N THR A 326 0.39 -15.08 -27.53
CA THR A 326 -0.13 -15.62 -26.27
C THR A 326 -0.60 -14.49 -25.37
N THR A 327 -1.59 -13.71 -25.79
CA THR A 327 -2.38 -12.92 -24.83
C THR A 327 -3.41 -13.84 -24.20
N PRO A 328 -3.22 -14.29 -22.95
CA PRO A 328 -4.29 -14.99 -22.24
C PRO A 328 -5.54 -14.12 -22.24
N ASN A 329 -6.70 -14.73 -22.52
CA ASN A 329 -7.98 -14.03 -22.49
C ASN A 329 -8.19 -13.43 -21.08
N ALA A 330 -8.08 -12.11 -20.98
CA ALA A 330 -8.09 -11.36 -19.72
C ALA A 330 -9.45 -11.41 -19.00
N GLN A 331 -10.53 -11.70 -19.73
CA GLN A 331 -11.89 -11.63 -19.20
C GLN A 331 -12.25 -12.80 -18.27
N ASP A 332 -11.51 -13.91 -18.34
CA ASP A 332 -11.89 -15.12 -17.62
C ASP A 332 -10.78 -15.67 -16.74
N LEU A 333 -10.65 -15.08 -15.55
CA LEU A 333 -9.76 -15.59 -14.51
C LEU A 333 -10.28 -16.91 -13.91
N LYS A 334 -11.55 -17.30 -14.02
CA LYS A 334 -12.08 -18.42 -13.23
C LYS A 334 -12.32 -19.71 -14.01
N THR A 335 -12.62 -19.64 -15.30
CA THR A 335 -12.87 -20.85 -16.10
C THR A 335 -11.64 -21.74 -16.22
N PRO A 336 -10.42 -21.22 -16.49
CA PRO A 336 -9.23 -22.08 -16.51
C PRO A 336 -8.92 -22.70 -15.15
N GLU A 337 -9.27 -22.02 -14.04
CA GLU A 337 -9.18 -22.62 -12.70
C GLU A 337 -10.17 -23.78 -12.55
N TRP A 338 -11.42 -23.54 -12.94
CA TRP A 338 -12.48 -24.53 -12.86
C TRP A 338 -12.24 -25.77 -13.73
N GLU A 339 -11.73 -25.61 -14.96
CA GLU A 339 -11.39 -26.73 -15.86
C GLU A 339 -10.33 -27.64 -15.24
N VAL A 340 -9.30 -27.05 -14.63
CA VAL A 340 -8.23 -27.81 -13.97
C VAL A 340 -8.76 -28.57 -12.74
N PHE A 341 -9.55 -27.90 -11.91
CA PHE A 341 -10.13 -28.54 -10.72
C PHE A 341 -11.17 -29.60 -11.06
N SER A 342 -11.96 -29.42 -12.11
CA SER A 342 -13.01 -30.36 -12.53
C SER A 342 -12.44 -31.62 -13.20
N LEU A 343 -11.34 -31.50 -13.94
CA LEU A 343 -10.69 -32.63 -14.61
C LEU A 343 -9.73 -33.41 -13.69
N ALA A 344 -9.24 -32.79 -12.61
CA ALA A 344 -8.32 -33.40 -11.63
C ALA A 344 -7.09 -34.07 -12.27
N VAL A 345 -6.52 -33.45 -13.31
CA VAL A 345 -5.41 -34.01 -14.09
C VAL A 345 -4.12 -33.99 -13.26
N ARG A 346 -3.69 -35.15 -12.76
CA ARG A 346 -2.48 -35.30 -11.91
C ARG A 346 -1.18 -34.83 -12.57
N ILE A 347 -1.14 -34.75 -13.90
CA ILE A 347 0.04 -34.30 -14.67
C ILE A 347 0.38 -32.82 -14.38
N GLN A 348 -0.57 -32.05 -13.85
CA GLN A 348 -0.36 -30.65 -13.50
C GLN A 348 0.18 -30.43 -12.08
N ASN A 349 0.47 -31.50 -11.32
CA ASN A 349 1.03 -31.34 -9.98
C ASN A 349 2.47 -30.76 -10.05
N SER A 350 2.71 -29.74 -9.24
CA SER A 350 4.00 -29.10 -9.02
C SER A 350 4.28 -29.03 -7.51
N PRO A 351 5.49 -28.63 -7.07
CA PRO A 351 5.77 -28.41 -5.65
C PRO A 351 4.77 -27.45 -4.99
N GLU A 352 4.33 -26.43 -5.73
CA GLU A 352 3.44 -25.35 -5.26
C GLU A 352 1.94 -25.61 -5.55
N PHE A 353 1.61 -26.66 -6.30
CA PHE A 353 0.22 -26.95 -6.69
C PHE A 353 -0.02 -28.46 -6.74
N GLN A 354 -0.89 -28.99 -5.88
CA GLN A 354 -1.21 -30.42 -5.85
C GLN A 354 -2.72 -30.64 -5.88
N LEU A 355 -3.17 -31.44 -6.84
CA LEU A 355 -4.54 -31.90 -6.94
C LEU A 355 -4.66 -33.33 -6.40
N ARG A 356 -5.63 -33.51 -5.50
CA ARG A 356 -6.05 -34.83 -5.02
C ARG A 356 -7.53 -35.05 -5.39
N PRO A 357 -7.86 -36.13 -6.12
CA PRO A 357 -9.25 -36.49 -6.33
C PRO A 357 -9.90 -36.87 -4.99
N VAL A 358 -11.00 -36.21 -4.65
CA VAL A 358 -11.84 -36.57 -3.51
C VAL A 358 -12.90 -37.53 -4.02
N GLY A 359 -12.88 -38.78 -3.56
CA GLY A 359 -13.87 -39.78 -3.98
C GLY A 359 -15.29 -39.29 -3.72
N LYS A 360 -16.22 -39.59 -4.63
CA LYS A 360 -17.66 -39.36 -4.41
C LYS A 360 -18.05 -40.00 -3.08
N ARG A 361 -18.50 -39.21 -2.10
CA ARG A 361 -19.35 -39.75 -1.03
C ARG A 361 -20.61 -40.24 -1.74
N ILE A 362 -20.76 -41.57 -1.80
CA ILE A 362 -21.95 -42.25 -2.31
C ILE A 362 -23.13 -41.90 -1.41
#